data_AF-A0AAE6JKU6-F1
#
_entry.id   AF-A0AAE6JKU6-F1
#
_cell.length_a   1.000
_cell.length_b   1.000
_cell.length_c   1.000
_cell.angle_alpha   90.00
_cell.angle_beta   90.00
_cell.angle_gamma   90.00
#
_symmetry.space_group_name_H-M   'P 1'
#
loop_
_entity.id
_entity.type
_entity.pdbx_description
1 polymer ?
#
loop_
_entity_poly.entity_id
_entity_poly.type
_entity_poly.pdbx_seq_one_letter_code
_entity_poly.pdbx_strand_id
1 'polypeptide(L)'
;MYDMIGDLHWYVEPRSRKKGYLGRALSHAILPHLARSRRKQEISIDEENIGEENYNDSLNVAMGAGFRIKRTPQQRTICVQDLKPYKTLPLEITHVGMDRERLAELKRDMSEVVGKLWCIQAEVEMKLGKTYYTRQLQGFVNDLKKYRTLKMEDALIYFEDSQARRKSAIKRETNNLS
;
A
#
# COMPACT_ATOMS: atom_id res chain seq x y z
N MET A 1 22.20 -3.77 -11.40
CA MET A 1 21.46 -3.58 -10.13
C MET A 1 19.99 -3.85 -10.43
N TYR A 2 19.41 -4.93 -9.90
CA TYR A 2 17.97 -5.20 -10.05
C TYR A 2 17.20 -4.18 -9.22
N ASP A 3 16.31 -3.40 -9.84
CA ASP A 3 15.42 -2.50 -9.11
C ASP A 3 14.30 -3.33 -8.47
N MET A 4 14.57 -3.90 -7.30
CA MET A 4 13.62 -4.73 -6.55
C MET A 4 12.41 -3.96 -6.01
N ILE A 5 12.44 -2.63 -6.07
CA ILE A 5 11.34 -1.79 -5.61
C ILE A 5 10.39 -1.50 -6.79
N GLY A 6 10.93 -1.16 -7.95
CA GLY A 6 10.16 -0.81 -9.14
C GLY A 6 9.66 -1.98 -9.97
N ASP A 7 10.45 -3.05 -10.10
CA ASP A 7 10.19 -4.18 -11.01
C ASP A 7 9.29 -5.24 -10.35
N LEU A 8 8.35 -5.80 -11.12
CA LEU A 8 7.46 -6.87 -10.63
C LEU A 8 8.01 -8.22 -11.07
N HIS A 9 8.51 -8.97 -10.09
CA HIS A 9 8.96 -10.35 -10.29
C HIS A 9 7.89 -11.34 -9.85
N TRP A 10 7.71 -12.42 -10.61
CA TRP A 10 6.80 -13.50 -10.25
C TRP A 10 7.42 -14.86 -10.47
N TYR A 11 6.93 -15.82 -9.71
CA TYR A 11 7.24 -17.23 -9.86
C TYR A 11 5.96 -18.05 -9.70
N VAL A 12 5.78 -19.03 -10.58
CA VAL A 12 4.65 -19.97 -10.51
C VAL A 12 5.21 -21.38 -10.38
N GLU A 13 4.76 -22.08 -9.34
CA GLU A 13 5.11 -23.47 -9.10
C GLU A 13 4.78 -24.32 -10.36
N PRO A 14 5.67 -25.23 -10.80
CA PRO A 14 5.48 -26.02 -12.03
C PRO A 14 4.10 -26.69 -12.13
N ARG A 15 3.59 -27.24 -11.02
CA ARG A 15 2.27 -27.92 -10.94
C ARG A 15 1.07 -26.99 -11.18
N SER A 16 1.29 -25.69 -11.08
CA SER A 16 0.29 -24.63 -11.17
C SER A 16 0.43 -23.78 -12.44
N ARG A 17 1.42 -24.06 -13.30
CA ARG A 17 1.62 -23.39 -14.58
C ARG A 17 0.54 -23.75 -15.59
N LYS A 18 0.38 -22.91 -16.62
CA LYS A 18 -0.57 -23.07 -17.75
C LYS A 18 -2.06 -23.18 -17.33
N LYS A 19 -2.39 -22.91 -16.05
CA LYS A 19 -3.77 -22.84 -15.51
C LYS A 19 -4.36 -21.42 -15.50
N GLY A 20 -3.64 -20.43 -16.02
CA GLY A 20 -4.07 -19.03 -16.06
C GLY A 20 -4.07 -18.29 -14.72
N TYR A 21 -3.57 -18.92 -13.63
CA TYR A 21 -3.57 -18.32 -12.30
C TYR A 21 -2.80 -16.99 -12.23
N LEU A 22 -1.62 -16.91 -12.83
CA LEU A 22 -0.82 -15.69 -12.83
C LEU A 22 -1.52 -14.55 -13.57
N GLY A 23 -2.05 -14.79 -14.77
CA GLY A 23 -2.80 -13.77 -15.52
C GLY A 23 -4.04 -13.28 -14.77
N ARG A 24 -4.76 -14.18 -14.09
CA ARG A 24 -5.91 -13.82 -13.23
C ARG A 24 -5.47 -13.01 -12.01
N ALA A 25 -4.41 -13.43 -11.33
CA ALA A 25 -3.86 -12.71 -10.18
C ALA A 25 -3.36 -11.31 -10.56
N LEU A 26 -2.69 -11.17 -11.70
CA LEU A 26 -2.25 -9.88 -12.23
C LEU A 26 -3.42 -8.93 -12.45
N SER A 27 -4.43 -9.38 -13.19
CA SER A 27 -5.57 -8.54 -13.58
C SER A 27 -6.51 -8.19 -12.42
N HIS A 28 -6.74 -9.12 -11.48
CA HIS A 28 -7.78 -8.96 -10.45
C HIS A 28 -7.25 -8.55 -9.08
N ALA A 29 -5.97 -8.76 -8.79
CA ALA A 29 -5.39 -8.43 -7.49
C ALA A 29 -4.14 -7.56 -7.60
N ILE A 30 -3.09 -8.05 -8.25
CA ILE A 30 -1.75 -7.42 -8.17
C ILE A 30 -1.75 -6.03 -8.83
N LEU A 31 -2.17 -5.90 -10.09
CA LEU A 31 -2.17 -4.61 -10.81
C LEU A 31 -3.15 -3.59 -10.20
N PRO A 32 -4.39 -3.97 -9.81
CA PRO A 32 -5.26 -3.14 -8.98
C PRO A 32 -4.58 -2.57 -7.73
N HIS A 33 -3.89 -3.40 -6.96
CA HIS A 33 -3.23 -2.95 -5.74
C HIS A 33 -2.07 -1.99 -6.04
N LEU A 34 -1.24 -2.29 -7.05
CA LEU A 34 -0.13 -1.42 -7.47
C LEU A 34 -0.61 -0.05 -7.99
N ALA A 35 -1.80 0.01 -8.59
CA ALA A 35 -2.38 1.24 -9.14
C ALA A 35 -2.65 2.33 -8.08
N ARG A 36 -2.67 1.96 -6.79
CA ARG A 36 -2.87 2.91 -5.67
C ARG A 36 -1.69 3.83 -5.44
N SER A 37 -0.48 3.30 -5.55
CA SER A 37 0.75 4.04 -5.29
C SER A 37 1.49 4.43 -6.57
N ARG A 38 1.21 3.73 -7.69
CA ARG A 38 1.96 3.88 -8.95
C ARG A 38 1.05 4.26 -10.11
N ARG A 39 1.62 4.98 -11.08
CA ARG A 39 0.96 5.29 -12.36
C ARG A 39 1.21 4.24 -13.43
N LYS A 40 2.36 3.56 -13.38
CA LYS A 40 2.80 2.57 -14.34
C LYS A 40 3.52 1.44 -13.62
N GLN A 41 3.53 0.26 -14.23
CA GLN A 41 4.34 -0.88 -13.80
C GLN A 41 5.24 -1.30 -14.96
N GLU A 42 6.51 -1.59 -14.66
CA GLU A 42 7.49 -2.15 -15.61
C GLU A 42 7.80 -3.58 -15.18
N ILE A 43 8.02 -4.46 -16.14
CA ILE A 43 8.52 -5.82 -15.93
C ILE A 43 9.71 -6.09 -16.82
N SER A 44 10.68 -6.84 -16.30
CA SER A 44 11.79 -7.38 -17.06
C SER A 44 11.66 -8.90 -17.20
N ILE A 45 11.70 -9.41 -18.43
CA ILE A 45 11.71 -10.85 -18.73
C ILE A 45 13.01 -11.15 -19.44
N ASP A 46 13.83 -12.01 -18.85
CA ASP A 46 15.20 -12.29 -19.30
C ASP A 46 15.31 -13.74 -19.75
N GLU A 47 15.49 -13.95 -21.05
CA GLU A 47 15.51 -15.26 -21.69
C GLU A 47 16.70 -16.11 -21.24
N GLU A 48 17.89 -15.52 -21.06
CA GLU A 48 19.09 -16.25 -20.61
C GLU A 48 18.88 -16.87 -19.22
N ASN A 49 18.14 -16.16 -18.36
CA ASN A 49 17.94 -16.55 -16.97
C ASN A 49 16.83 -17.60 -16.78
N ILE A 50 15.80 -17.61 -17.64
CA ILE A 50 14.62 -18.48 -17.45
C ILE A 50 14.45 -19.53 -18.55
N GLY A 51 15.20 -19.44 -19.64
CA GLY A 51 15.10 -20.30 -20.81
C GLY A 51 13.92 -19.94 -21.73
N GLU A 52 14.07 -20.30 -23.01
CA GLU A 52 13.17 -19.92 -24.12
C GLU A 52 11.68 -20.25 -23.84
N GLU A 53 11.37 -21.45 -23.33
CA GLU A 53 9.96 -21.82 -23.07
C GLU A 53 9.33 -20.92 -21.99
N ASN A 54 10.01 -20.71 -20.87
CA ASN A 54 9.50 -19.87 -19.79
C ASN A 54 9.48 -18.39 -20.18
N TYR A 55 10.38 -17.96 -21.05
CA TYR A 55 10.39 -16.63 -21.63
C TYR A 55 9.11 -16.38 -22.44
N ASN A 56 8.80 -17.29 -23.38
CA ASN A 56 7.60 -17.19 -24.20
C ASN A 56 6.32 -17.25 -23.35
N ASP A 57 6.25 -18.16 -22.37
CA ASP A 57 5.12 -18.25 -21.44
C ASP A 57 4.95 -16.96 -20.62
N SER A 58 6.04 -16.39 -20.09
CA SER A 58 6.00 -15.15 -19.31
C SER A 58 5.59 -13.95 -20.15
N LEU A 59 6.09 -13.88 -21.40
CA LEU A 59 5.74 -12.83 -22.34
C LEU A 59 4.26 -12.90 -22.71
N ASN A 60 3.73 -14.10 -22.98
CA ASN A 60 2.31 -14.29 -23.26
C ASN A 60 1.42 -13.85 -22.10
N VAL A 61 1.80 -14.19 -20.86
CA VAL A 61 1.07 -13.75 -19.67
C VAL A 61 1.13 -12.23 -19.50
N ALA A 62 2.29 -11.62 -19.71
CA ALA A 62 2.46 -10.17 -19.65
C ALA A 62 1.58 -9.44 -20.67
N MET A 63 1.61 -9.88 -21.92
CA MET A 63 0.80 -9.30 -23.00
C MET A 63 -0.70 -9.49 -22.70
N GLY A 64 -1.11 -10.67 -22.22
CA GLY A 64 -2.49 -10.94 -21.81
C GLY A 64 -2.96 -10.11 -20.61
N ALA A 65 -2.05 -9.72 -19.71
CA ALA A 65 -2.33 -8.82 -18.59
C ALA A 65 -2.39 -7.33 -19.02
N GLY A 66 -2.02 -7.00 -20.26
CA GLY A 66 -2.06 -5.64 -20.80
C GLY A 66 -0.73 -4.89 -20.80
N PHE A 67 0.39 -5.56 -20.50
CA PHE A 67 1.71 -5.00 -20.69
C PHE A 67 2.02 -4.84 -22.19
N ARG A 68 2.82 -3.83 -22.53
CA ARG A 68 3.32 -3.59 -23.89
C ARG A 68 4.84 -3.60 -23.90
N ILE A 69 5.43 -4.21 -24.91
CA ILE A 69 6.89 -4.23 -25.09
C ILE A 69 7.38 -2.80 -25.30
N LYS A 70 8.32 -2.36 -24.47
CA LYS A 70 8.96 -1.04 -24.56
C LYS A 70 10.29 -1.15 -25.27
N ARG A 71 11.11 -2.14 -24.92
CA ARG A 71 12.44 -2.42 -25.50
C ARG A 71 12.81 -3.90 -25.33
N THR A 72 13.66 -4.40 -26.23
CA THR A 72 14.25 -5.74 -26.15
C THR A 72 15.77 -5.68 -26.36
N PRO A 73 16.56 -5.20 -25.37
CA PRO A 73 18.02 -5.30 -25.42
C PRO A 73 18.50 -6.72 -25.14
N GLN A 74 19.39 -7.25 -25.99
CA GLN A 74 20.18 -8.48 -25.75
C GLN A 74 19.46 -9.56 -24.92
N GLN A 75 18.41 -10.18 -25.47
CA GLN A 75 17.64 -11.29 -24.85
C GLN A 75 16.86 -10.95 -23.56
N ARG A 76 16.82 -9.68 -23.18
CA ARG A 76 15.95 -9.17 -22.11
C ARG A 76 14.86 -8.30 -22.71
N THR A 77 13.60 -8.64 -22.46
CA THR A 77 12.44 -7.87 -22.87
C THR A 77 11.88 -7.07 -21.69
N ILE A 78 11.77 -5.75 -21.88
CA ILE A 78 11.19 -4.84 -20.92
C ILE A 78 9.76 -4.50 -21.39
N CYS A 79 8.77 -4.82 -20.56
CA CYS A 79 7.38 -4.49 -20.83
C CYS A 79 6.85 -3.46 -19.83
N VAL A 80 5.93 -2.60 -20.26
CA VAL A 80 5.33 -1.56 -19.43
C VAL A 80 3.82 -1.57 -19.56
N GLN A 81 3.14 -1.33 -18.44
CA GLN A 81 1.70 -1.18 -18.36
C GLN A 81 1.30 0.12 -17.67
N ASP A 82 0.32 0.83 -18.23
CA ASP A 82 -0.34 1.96 -17.56
C ASP A 82 -1.39 1.41 -16.57
N LEU A 83 -1.32 1.86 -15.31
CA LEU A 83 -2.19 1.38 -14.24
C LEU A 83 -3.45 2.24 -14.08
N LYS A 84 -3.64 3.30 -14.87
CA LYS A 84 -4.86 4.12 -14.86
C LYS A 84 -6.17 3.30 -14.93
N PRO A 85 -6.30 2.27 -15.79
CA PRO A 85 -7.53 1.48 -15.86
C PRO A 85 -7.87 0.78 -14.53
N TYR A 86 -6.86 0.52 -13.70
CA TYR A 86 -7.00 -0.23 -12.46
C TYR A 86 -7.31 0.64 -11.24
N LYS A 87 -7.19 1.97 -11.35
CA LYS A 87 -7.45 2.88 -10.22
C LYS A 87 -8.90 2.88 -9.76
N THR A 88 -9.82 2.63 -10.69
CA THR A 88 -11.25 2.65 -10.44
C THR A 88 -11.82 1.27 -10.15
N LEU A 89 -11.01 0.20 -10.22
CA LEU A 89 -11.48 -1.13 -9.86
C LEU A 89 -11.76 -1.17 -8.35
N PRO A 90 -13.00 -1.52 -7.94
CA PRO A 90 -13.31 -1.72 -6.54
C PRO A 90 -12.55 -2.96 -6.07
N LEU A 91 -11.51 -2.75 -5.28
CA LEU A 91 -10.90 -3.84 -4.53
C LEU A 91 -11.72 -4.04 -3.28
N GLU A 92 -12.08 -5.29 -3.00
CA GLU A 92 -12.53 -5.70 -1.68
C GLU A 92 -11.36 -5.56 -0.70
N ILE A 93 -11.10 -4.32 -0.26
CA ILE A 93 -10.17 -4.11 0.84
C ILE A 93 -10.93 -4.48 2.12
N THR A 94 -10.64 -5.66 2.63
CA THR A 94 -10.93 -5.98 4.02
C THR A 94 -9.90 -5.27 4.88
N HIS A 95 -10.25 -4.07 5.32
CA HIS A 95 -9.57 -3.48 6.47
C HIS A 95 -9.97 -4.32 7.69
N VAL A 96 -8.98 -4.98 8.30
CA VAL A 96 -9.20 -5.83 9.50
C VAL A 96 -9.62 -4.98 10.73
N GLY A 97 -9.55 -3.66 10.59
CA GLY A 97 -9.71 -2.71 11.69
C GLY A 97 -8.42 -2.59 12.51
N MET A 98 -8.49 -1.80 13.58
CA MET A 98 -7.45 -1.70 14.59
C MET A 98 -8.10 -2.03 15.92
N ASP A 99 -7.51 -2.94 16.69
CA ASP A 99 -8.00 -3.21 18.03
C ASP A 99 -7.71 -2.04 18.97
N ARG A 100 -8.45 -1.96 20.07
CA ARG A 100 -8.33 -0.86 21.03
C ARG A 100 -7.04 -0.90 21.84
N GLU A 101 -6.46 -2.08 22.04
CA GLU A 101 -5.19 -2.26 22.76
C GLU A 101 -4.04 -1.68 21.93
N ARG A 102 -3.97 -2.01 20.64
CA ARG A 102 -3.02 -1.48 19.68
C ARG A 102 -3.17 0.03 19.49
N LEU A 103 -4.39 0.54 19.49
CA LEU A 103 -4.62 1.99 19.48
C LEU A 103 -4.08 2.65 20.75
N ALA A 104 -4.23 2.01 21.91
CA ALA A 104 -3.68 2.50 23.17
C ALA A 104 -2.14 2.48 23.18
N GLU A 105 -1.52 1.44 22.61
CA GLU A 105 -0.07 1.38 22.41
C GLU A 105 0.42 2.54 21.54
N LEU A 106 -0.20 2.78 20.38
CA LEU A 106 0.19 3.89 19.49
C LEU A 106 0.04 5.26 20.17
N LYS A 107 -0.99 5.44 21.01
CA LYS A 107 -1.17 6.65 21.82
C LYS A 107 -0.05 6.80 22.87
N ARG A 108 0.42 5.69 23.44
CA ARG A 108 1.53 5.67 24.39
C ARG A 108 2.84 6.07 23.70
N ASP A 109 3.14 5.46 22.56
CA ASP A 109 4.32 5.78 21.75
C ASP A 109 4.35 7.27 21.36
N MET A 110 3.20 7.79 20.92
CA MET A 110 3.07 9.20 20.58
C MET A 110 3.26 10.12 21.79
N SER A 111 2.84 9.69 22.98
CA SER A 111 3.05 10.44 24.22
C SER A 111 4.51 10.48 24.63
N GLU A 112 5.24 9.39 24.41
CA GLU A 112 6.69 9.33 24.64
C GLU A 112 7.43 10.31 23.72
N VAL A 113 7.09 10.33 22.43
CA VAL A 113 7.68 11.27 21.47
C VAL A 113 7.40 12.72 21.88
N VAL A 114 6.15 13.05 22.24
CA VAL A 114 5.80 14.40 22.72
C VAL A 114 6.61 14.78 23.97
N GLY A 115 6.80 13.84 24.90
CA GLY A 115 7.63 14.05 26.09
C GLY A 115 9.09 14.36 25.74
N LYS A 116 9.69 13.56 24.84
CA LYS A 116 11.07 13.78 24.38
C LYS A 116 11.24 15.14 23.69
N LEU A 117 10.31 15.53 22.83
CA LEU A 117 10.34 16.84 22.17
C LEU A 117 10.25 17.99 23.19
N TRP A 118 9.46 17.82 24.25
CA TRP A 118 9.36 18.81 25.32
C TRP A 118 10.67 18.94 26.12
N CYS A 119 11.33 17.82 26.44
CA CYS A 119 12.65 17.84 27.08
C CYS A 119 13.69 18.56 26.22
N ILE A 120 13.72 18.27 24.91
CA ILE A 120 14.62 18.96 23.96
C ILE A 120 14.32 20.47 23.94
N GLN A 121 13.05 20.85 23.87
CA GLN A 121 12.64 22.26 23.90
C GLN A 121 13.14 22.94 25.18
N ALA A 122 12.91 22.33 26.35
CA ALA A 122 13.33 22.88 27.63
C ALA A 122 14.85 23.05 27.71
N GLU A 123 15.62 22.06 27.29
CA GLU A 123 17.08 22.14 27.29
C GLU A 123 17.60 23.26 26.39
N VAL A 124 17.03 23.42 25.19
CA VAL A 124 17.38 24.50 24.27
C VAL A 124 17.01 25.86 24.84
N GLU A 125 15.81 25.99 25.41
CA GLU A 125 15.36 27.25 26.04
C GLU A 125 16.24 27.63 27.24
N MET A 126 16.69 26.66 28.04
CA MET A 126 17.59 26.90 29.16
C MET A 126 18.98 27.38 28.72
N LYS A 127 19.51 26.80 27.63
CA LYS A 127 20.88 27.11 27.18
C LYS A 127 20.96 28.33 26.27
N LEU A 128 19.94 28.55 25.43
CA LEU A 128 19.96 29.53 24.34
C LEU A 128 18.83 30.55 24.42
N GLY A 129 17.96 30.46 25.43
CA GLY A 129 16.75 31.26 25.52
C GLY A 129 15.68 30.85 24.49
N LYS A 130 14.60 31.63 24.41
CA LYS A 130 13.51 31.37 23.46
C LYS A 130 13.96 31.75 22.04
N THR A 131 14.15 30.74 21.21
CA THR A 131 14.55 30.89 19.81
C THR A 131 13.38 30.66 18.86
N TYR A 132 13.57 30.99 17.58
CA TYR A 132 12.63 30.61 16.51
C TYR A 132 12.41 29.09 16.46
N TYR A 133 13.46 28.30 16.66
CA TYR A 133 13.39 26.83 16.73
C TYR A 133 12.45 26.35 17.84
N THR A 134 12.60 26.87 19.07
CA THR A 134 11.74 26.47 20.21
C THR A 134 10.27 26.81 19.98
N ARG A 135 9.97 27.92 19.30
CA ARG A 135 8.60 28.28 18.89
C ARG A 135 8.01 27.33 17.85
N GLN A 136 8.79 26.93 16.84
CA GLN A 136 8.34 25.92 15.87
C GLN A 136 8.10 24.58 16.54
N LEU A 137 9.03 24.14 17.39
CA LEU A 137 8.95 22.88 18.12
C LEU A 137 7.69 22.81 19.00
N GLN A 138 7.37 23.92 19.67
CA GLN A 138 6.12 24.06 20.44
C GLN A 138 4.87 23.91 19.55
N GLY A 139 4.90 24.44 18.33
CA GLY A 139 3.84 24.27 17.33
C GLY A 139 3.63 22.79 16.99
N PHE A 140 4.71 22.08 16.66
CA PHE A 140 4.64 20.64 16.37
C PHE A 140 4.12 19.82 17.56
N VAL A 141 4.57 20.12 18.78
CA VAL A 141 4.09 19.47 20.00
C VAL A 141 2.58 19.67 20.17
N ASN A 142 2.08 20.88 19.92
CA ASN A 142 0.65 21.17 20.03
C ASN A 142 -0.18 20.42 18.98
N ASP A 143 0.32 20.31 17.75
CA ASP A 143 -0.35 19.54 16.72
C ASP A 143 -0.36 18.05 17.05
N LEU A 144 0.79 17.48 17.45
CA LEU A 144 0.88 16.08 17.86
C LEU A 144 -0.09 15.75 19.01
N LYS A 145 -0.24 16.66 19.98
CA LYS A 145 -1.23 16.50 21.06
C LYS A 145 -2.67 16.42 20.52
N LYS A 146 -3.04 17.25 19.54
CA LYS A 146 -4.38 17.21 18.91
C LYS A 146 -4.61 15.92 18.12
N TYR A 147 -3.61 15.45 17.37
CA TYR A 147 -3.70 14.20 16.61
C TYR A 147 -3.88 12.99 17.52
N ARG A 148 -3.18 12.96 18.67
CA ARG A 148 -3.28 11.89 19.67
C ARG A 148 -4.68 11.74 20.26
N THR A 149 -5.35 12.85 20.58
CA THR A 149 -6.61 12.82 21.33
C THR A 149 -7.82 12.71 20.44
N LEU A 150 -7.96 13.59 19.44
CA LEU A 150 -9.21 13.70 18.68
C LEU A 150 -9.19 12.78 17.44
N LYS A 151 -8.15 12.89 16.61
CA LYS A 151 -8.19 12.28 15.28
C LYS A 151 -8.05 10.76 15.27
N MET A 152 -7.34 10.19 16.24
CA MET A 152 -7.18 8.74 16.35
C MET A 152 -8.47 8.04 16.80
N GLU A 153 -9.23 8.65 17.71
CA GLU A 153 -10.52 8.11 18.16
C GLU A 153 -11.60 8.30 17.09
N ASP A 154 -11.66 9.48 16.48
CA ASP A 154 -12.57 9.78 15.38
C ASP A 154 -12.40 8.79 14.21
N ALA A 155 -11.15 8.44 13.88
CA ALA A 155 -10.85 7.47 12.83
C ALA A 155 -11.35 6.06 13.16
N LEU A 156 -11.24 5.63 14.42
CA LEU A 156 -11.74 4.32 14.87
C LEU A 156 -13.27 4.31 14.88
N ILE A 157 -13.91 5.34 15.42
CA ILE A 157 -15.38 5.47 15.47
C ILE A 157 -15.95 5.47 14.05
N TYR A 158 -15.38 6.29 13.16
CA TYR A 158 -15.78 6.33 11.76
C TYR A 158 -15.66 4.95 11.09
N PHE A 159 -14.59 4.22 11.39
CA PHE A 159 -14.40 2.87 10.88
C PHE A 159 -15.46 1.90 11.42
N GLU A 160 -15.68 1.86 12.73
CA GLU A 160 -16.69 1.01 13.38
C GLU A 160 -18.11 1.28 12.80
N ASP A 161 -18.48 2.55 12.63
CA ASP A 161 -19.74 2.96 12.01
C ASP A 161 -19.85 2.51 10.55
N SER A 162 -18.77 2.63 9.78
CA SER A 162 -18.75 2.19 8.37
C SER A 162 -18.98 0.68 8.24
N GLN A 163 -18.43 -0.12 9.18
CA GLN A 163 -18.63 -1.57 9.21
C GLN A 163 -20.06 -1.93 9.62
N ALA A 164 -20.65 -1.22 10.59
CA ALA A 164 -22.04 -1.42 11.01
C ALA A 164 -23.02 -1.15 9.86
N ARG A 165 -22.80 -0.08 9.08
CA ARG A 165 -23.61 0.24 7.90
C ARG A 165 -23.50 -0.84 6.81
N ARG A 166 -22.29 -1.34 6.54
CA ARG A 166 -22.06 -2.44 5.57
C ARG A 166 -22.79 -3.73 5.98
N LYS A 167 -22.65 -4.16 7.24
CA LYS A 167 -23.37 -5.34 7.77
C LYS A 167 -24.89 -5.19 7.66
N SER A 168 -25.40 -3.99 7.92
CA SER A 168 -26.83 -3.68 7.82
C SER A 168 -27.35 -3.71 6.37
N ALA A 169 -26.55 -3.26 5.41
CA ALA A 169 -26.87 -3.33 3.98
C ALA A 169 -26.93 -4.77 3.47
N ILE A 170 -25.93 -5.59 3.82
CA ILE A 170 -25.86 -7.01 3.45
C ILE A 170 -27.05 -7.79 4.05
N LYS A 171 -27.45 -7.49 5.29
CA LYS A 171 -28.62 -8.10 5.93
C LYS A 171 -29.95 -7.73 5.25
N ARG A 172 -30.06 -6.53 4.67
CA ARG A 172 -31.25 -6.10 3.92
C ARG A 172 -31.34 -6.77 2.54
N GLU A 173 -30.21 -6.94 1.86
CA GLU A 173 -30.16 -7.62 0.56
C GLU A 173 -30.49 -9.12 0.69
N THR A 174 -30.00 -9.77 1.75
CA THR A 174 -30.28 -11.19 2.03
C THR A 174 -31.73 -11.45 2.43
N ASN A 175 -32.38 -10.54 3.16
CA ASN A 175 -33.80 -10.65 3.51
C ASN A 175 -34.77 -10.35 2.36
N ASN A 176 -34.32 -9.68 1.29
CA ASN A 176 -35.14 -9.40 0.10
C ASN A 176 -35.06 -10.54 -0.95
N LEU A 177 -34.23 -11.55 -0.72
CA LEU A 177 -34.01 -12.70 -1.59
C LEU A 177 -34.59 -14.02 -1.01
N SER A 178 -35.32 -13.94 0.11
CA SER A 178 -36.09 -15.04 0.73
C SER A 178 -37.58 -14.74 0.67
#